data_AF-A0A5B9DP10-F1
#
_entry.id   AF-A0A5B9DP10-F1
#
_cell.length_a   1.000
_cell.length_b   1.000
_cell.length_c   1.000
_cell.angle_alpha   90.00
_cell.angle_beta   90.00
_cell.angle_gamma   90.00
#
_symmetry.space_group_name_H-M   'P 1'
#
loop_
_entity.id
_entity.type
_entity.pdbx_description
1 polymer ?
#
loop_
_entity_poly.entity_id
_entity_poly.type
_entity_poly.pdbx_seq_one_letter_code
_entity_poly.pdbx_strand_id
1 'polypeptide(L)'
;MTLTRQQSQTIVRTMAQVMNDLDRSWLELKGKCSDADFAEYGRKVSAALENLSCEVLVPIFQEHPELEPLADEELANLGQDQ
;
A
#
# COMPACT_ATOMS: atom_id res chain seq x y z
N MET A 1 3.13 20.23 9.85
CA MET A 1 2.95 19.57 11.16
C MET A 1 3.72 18.27 11.03
N THR A 2 4.81 18.08 11.79
CA THR A 2 5.63 16.85 11.71
C THR A 2 4.96 15.78 12.55
N LEU A 3 4.80 14.57 11.99
CA LEU A 3 4.20 13.45 12.72
C LEU A 3 5.24 12.86 13.68
N THR A 4 4.80 12.35 14.82
CA THR A 4 5.69 11.52 15.65
C THR A 4 5.92 10.18 14.95
N ARG A 5 7.08 9.57 15.18
CA ARG A 5 7.41 8.24 14.66
C ARG A 5 6.31 7.20 14.91
N GLN A 6 5.69 7.23 16.10
CA GLN A 6 4.62 6.30 16.45
C GLN A 6 3.35 6.54 15.63
N GLN A 7 3.01 7.80 15.35
CA GLN A 7 1.89 8.15 14.46
C GLN A 7 2.18 7.69 13.04
N SER A 8 3.37 7.99 12.52
CA SER A 8 3.86 7.57 11.21
C SER A 8 3.78 6.05 11.04
N GLN A 9 4.27 5.28 12.02
CA GLN A 9 4.20 3.82 12.00
C GLN A 9 2.77 3.29 12.04
N THR A 10 1.88 3.94 12.81
CA THR A 10 0.46 3.56 12.87
C THR A 10 -0.23 3.78 11.53
N ILE A 11 0.06 4.90 10.86
CA ILE A 11 -0.48 5.22 9.53
C ILE A 11 0.01 4.19 8.50
N VAL A 12 1.31 3.91 8.45
CA VAL A 12 1.88 2.91 7.52
C VAL A 12 1.26 1.53 7.73
N ARG A 13 1.13 1.06 8.98
CA ARG A 13 0.48 -0.24 9.27
C ARG A 13 -0.99 -0.27 8.87
N THR A 14 -1.71 0.80 9.14
CA THR A 14 -3.13 0.92 8.77
C THR A 14 -3.26 0.86 7.25
N MET A 15 -2.34 1.52 6.54
CA MET A 15 -2.36 1.53 5.09
C MET A 15 -2.07 0.16 4.49
N ALA A 16 -1.07 -0.55 5.03
CA ALA A 16 -0.79 -1.93 4.62
C ALA A 16 -2.01 -2.85 4.81
N GLN A 17 -2.75 -2.69 5.91
CA GLN A 17 -3.99 -3.45 6.14
C GLN A 17 -5.07 -3.09 5.10
N VAL A 18 -5.29 -1.80 4.83
CA VAL A 18 -6.25 -1.35 3.82
C VAL A 18 -5.90 -1.89 2.44
N MET A 19 -4.62 -1.91 2.07
CA MET A 19 -4.15 -2.45 0.80
C MET A 19 -4.41 -3.96 0.68
N ASN A 20 -4.18 -4.72 1.77
CA ASN A 20 -4.50 -6.16 1.81
C ASN A 20 -6.00 -6.43 1.68
N ASP A 21 -6.84 -5.60 2.32
CA ASP A 21 -8.30 -5.73 2.25
C ASP A 21 -8.83 -5.37 0.85
N LEU A 22 -8.21 -4.39 0.19
CA LEU A 22 -8.49 -4.03 -1.20
C LEU A 22 -8.09 -5.17 -2.16
N ASP A 23 -6.93 -5.80 -1.98
CA ASP A 23 -6.50 -6.92 -2.82
C ASP A 23 -7.43 -8.14 -2.66
N ARG A 24 -7.88 -8.42 -1.43
CA ARG A 24 -8.92 -9.44 -1.20
C ARG A 24 -10.22 -9.09 -1.91
N SER A 25 -10.67 -7.84 -1.79
CA SER A 25 -11.89 -7.36 -2.45
C SER A 25 -11.78 -7.45 -3.97
N TRP A 26 -10.61 -7.15 -4.52
CA TRP A 26 -10.28 -7.29 -5.92
C TRP A 26 -10.40 -8.75 -6.40
N LEU A 27 -9.81 -9.70 -5.65
CA LEU A 27 -9.93 -11.13 -5.94
C LEU A 27 -11.37 -11.62 -5.84
N GLU A 28 -12.15 -11.11 -4.89
CA GLU A 28 -13.56 -11.50 -4.73
C GLU A 28 -14.46 -10.96 -5.83
N LEU A 29 -14.14 -9.79 -6.39
CA LEU A 29 -14.88 -9.20 -7.52
C LEU A 29 -14.53 -9.90 -8.84
N LYS A 30 -13.34 -10.48 -8.94
CA LYS A 30 -12.90 -11.21 -10.13
C LYS A 30 -13.84 -12.38 -10.42
N GLY A 31 -14.60 -12.28 -11.51
CA GLY A 31 -15.59 -13.28 -11.92
C GLY A 31 -17.03 -13.03 -11.43
N LYS A 32 -17.27 -11.97 -10.64
CA LYS A 32 -18.62 -11.54 -10.23
C LYS A 32 -19.17 -10.35 -11.01
N CYS A 33 -18.33 -9.66 -11.76
CA CYS A 33 -18.70 -8.53 -12.62
C CYS A 33 -18.14 -8.70 -14.04
N SER A 34 -18.55 -7.81 -14.96
CA SER A 34 -17.96 -7.76 -16.28
C SER A 34 -16.52 -7.24 -16.24
N ASP A 35 -15.69 -7.61 -17.22
CA ASP A 35 -14.32 -7.12 -17.32
C ASP A 35 -14.25 -5.58 -17.40
N ALA A 36 -15.26 -4.96 -18.03
CA ALA A 36 -15.36 -3.50 -18.15
C ALA A 36 -15.59 -2.83 -16.78
N ASP A 37 -16.52 -3.36 -15.98
CA ASP A 37 -16.81 -2.86 -14.63
C ASP A 37 -15.62 -3.07 -13.69
N PHE A 38 -14.98 -4.24 -13.81
CA PHE A 38 -13.78 -4.57 -13.03
C PHE A 38 -12.62 -3.62 -13.34
N ALA A 39 -12.37 -3.37 -14.64
CA ALA A 39 -11.33 -2.44 -15.07
C ALA A 39 -11.62 -1.00 -14.63
N GLU A 40 -12.88 -0.57 -14.64
CA GLU A 40 -13.25 0.75 -14.14
C GLU A 40 -13.07 0.90 -12.63
N TYR A 41 -13.44 -0.13 -11.86
CA TYR A 41 -13.17 -0.18 -10.42
C TYR A 41 -11.66 -0.07 -10.15
N GLY A 42 -10.83 -0.81 -10.89
CA GLY A 42 -9.38 -0.78 -10.73
C GLY A 42 -8.76 0.59 -10.99
N ARG A 43 -9.23 1.29 -12.02
CA ARG A 43 -8.79 2.67 -12.30
C ARG A 43 -9.13 3.63 -11.15
N LYS A 44 -10.35 3.54 -10.62
CA LYS A 44 -10.80 4.40 -9.50
C LYS A 44 -9.99 4.14 -8.23
N VAL A 45 -9.77 2.87 -7.90
CA VAL A 45 -8.95 2.48 -6.74
C VAL A 45 -7.50 2.95 -6.93
N SER A 46 -6.90 2.71 -8.10
CA SER A 46 -5.53 3.14 -8.38
C SER A 46 -5.36 4.66 -8.24
N ALA A 47 -6.27 5.45 -8.79
CA ALA A 47 -6.23 6.91 -8.67
C ALA A 47 -6.37 7.39 -7.22
N ALA A 48 -7.20 6.74 -6.41
CA ALA A 48 -7.34 7.06 -4.99
C ALA A 48 -6.07 6.73 -4.19
N LEU A 49 -5.42 5.62 -4.52
CA LEU A 49 -4.19 5.18 -3.87
C LEU A 49 -2.97 6.01 -4.28
N GLU A 50 -2.92 6.50 -5.52
CA GLU A 50 -1.83 7.34 -6.01
C GLU A 50 -1.73 8.65 -5.21
N ASN A 51 -2.85 9.35 -5.00
CA ASN A 51 -2.89 10.55 -4.17
C ASN A 51 -2.41 10.27 -2.75
N LEU A 52 -2.85 9.15 -2.19
CA LEU A 52 -2.52 8.76 -0.84
C LEU A 52 -1.03 8.37 -0.68
N SER A 53 -0.45 7.74 -1.71
CA SER A 53 0.99 7.48 -1.75
C SER A 53 1.79 8.79 -1.76
N CYS A 54 1.47 9.69 -2.69
CA CYS A 54 2.21 10.94 -2.89
C CYS A 54 2.05 11.93 -1.72
N GLU A 55 0.85 12.06 -1.16
CA GLU A 55 0.55 13.09 -0.15
C GLU A 55 0.78 12.61 1.29
N VAL A 56 0.78 11.30 1.55
CA VAL A 56 0.86 10.75 2.91
C VAL A 56 2.07 9.85 3.09
N LEU A 57 2.21 8.80 2.28
CA LEU A 57 3.26 7.80 2.50
C LEU A 57 4.65 8.32 2.16
N VAL A 58 4.81 9.00 1.02
CA VAL A 58 6.10 9.56 0.60
C VAL A 58 6.65 10.55 1.64
N PRO A 59 5.88 11.54 2.14
CA PRO A 59 6.36 12.40 3.23
C PRO A 59 6.73 11.63 4.49
N ILE A 60 5.95 10.61 4.87
CA ILE A 60 6.27 9.77 6.03
C ILE A 60 7.61 9.04 5.84
N PHE A 61 7.88 8.48 4.67
CA PHE A 61 9.14 7.78 4.40
C PHE A 61 10.33 8.74 4.29
N GLN A 62 10.11 9.97 3.82
CA GLN A 62 11.15 11.01 3.85
C GLN A 62 11.52 11.42 5.29
N GLU A 63 10.55 11.48 6.20
CA GLU A 63 10.77 11.80 7.62
C GLU A 63 11.27 10.59 8.44
N HIS A 64 10.86 9.38 8.07
CA HIS A 64 11.17 8.12 8.75
C HIS A 64 11.50 7.00 7.73
N PRO A 65 12.70 7.02 7.12
CA PRO A 65 13.08 6.07 6.07
C PRO A 65 13.02 4.60 6.51
N GLU A 66 13.20 4.34 7.81
CA GLU A 66 13.13 2.98 8.36
C GLU A 66 11.72 2.36 8.35
N LEU A 67 10.69 3.14 8.02
CA LEU A 67 9.31 2.68 7.87
C LEU A 67 8.96 2.32 6.42
N GLU A 68 9.81 2.64 5.46
CA GLU A 68 9.60 2.26 4.07
C GLU A 68 9.65 0.72 3.94
N PRO A 69 8.67 0.09 3.28
CA PRO A 69 8.70 -1.35 3.05
C PRO A 69 9.94 -1.71 2.21
N LEU A 70 10.68 -2.72 2.65
CA LEU A 70 11.74 -3.30 1.82
C LEU A 70 11.14 -3.79 0.51
N ALA A 71 11.85 -3.56 -0.60
CA ALA A 71 11.46 -4.11 -1.88
C ALA A 71 11.45 -5.66 -1.79
N ASP A 72 10.60 -6.31 -2.60
CA ASP A 72 10.52 -7.78 -2.63
C ASP A 72 11.90 -8.43 -2.89
N GLU A 73 12.76 -7.74 -3.65
CA GLU A 73 14.15 -8.13 -3.90
C GLU A 73 15.03 -8.06 -2.64
N GLU A 74 14.84 -7.05 -1.80
CA GLU A 74 15.56 -6.89 -0.53
C GLU A 74 15.09 -7.90 0.52
N LEU A 75 13.78 -8.19 0.55
CA LEU A 75 13.19 -9.24 1.39
C LEU A 75 13.68 -10.64 0.98
N ALA A 76 13.79 -10.90 -0.31
CA ALA A 76 14.28 -12.18 -0.83
C ALA A 76 15.74 -12.44 -0.45
N ASN A 77 16.58 -11.39 -0.44
CA ASN A 77 17.99 -11.49 -0.05
C ASN A 77 18.18 -11.72 1.46
N LEU A 78 17.30 -11.18 2.32
CA LEU A 78 17.33 -11.44 3.77
C LEU A 78 16.99 -12.90 4.14
N GLY A 79 16.28 -13.62 3.27
CA GLY A 79 15.95 -15.03 3.44
C GLY A 79 17.07 -16.00 3.02
N GLN A 80 18.16 -15.52 2.42
CA GLN A 80 19.27 -16.35 1.94
C GLN A 80 20.45 -16.46 2.92
N ASP A 81 20.44 -15.68 4.01
CA ASP A 81 21.46 -15.67 5.08
C ASP A 81 21.04 -16.47 6.34
N GLN A 82 20.15 -17.47 6.22
CA GLN A 82 19.78 -18.40 7.31
C GLN A 82 20.09 -19.87 6.98
#